data_AF-A0A1H3MY77-F1
#
_entry.id   AF-A0A1H3MY77-F1
#
_cell.length_a   1.000
_cell.length_b   1.000
_cell.length_c   1.000
_cell.angle_alpha   90.00
_cell.angle_beta   90.00
_cell.angle_gamma   90.00
#
_symmetry.space_group_name_H-M   'P 1'
#
loop_
_entity.id
_entity.type
_entity.pdbx_description
1 polymer ?
#
loop_
_entity_poly.entity_id
_entity_poly.type
_entity_poly.pdbx_seq_one_letter_code
_entity_poly.pdbx_strand_id
1 'polypeptide(L)'
;MNAKTVSIAVLGVAGLAVLGWFLAASDDGKTTPTGTRQVPEGAQLVQVQLPETLSEEARMGQRAFEAICAACHGDNAAGRNGMGPPLVHKIYEPGHHADASFQLAAQNGVRAHHWNFGNMPPVDGVTRADVAAITTYVRELQRANGIE
;
A
#
# COMPACT_ATOMS: atom_id res chain seq x y z
N MET A 1 1.00 -61.44 56.59
CA MET A 1 1.32 -62.20 55.36
C MET A 1 0.26 -61.79 54.32
N ASN A 2 0.40 -60.69 53.57
CA ASN A 2 1.32 -60.35 52.46
C ASN A 2 0.96 -61.04 51.14
N ALA A 3 0.42 -60.26 50.18
CA ALA A 3 0.79 -60.21 48.76
C ALA A 3 -0.03 -59.07 48.10
N LYS A 4 0.47 -57.83 48.03
CA LYS A 4 1.25 -57.21 46.93
C LYS A 4 0.54 -57.16 45.56
N THR A 5 0.16 -55.93 45.16
CA THR A 5 0.26 -55.30 43.80
C THR A 5 -0.44 -56.00 42.62
N VAL A 6 -1.11 -55.31 41.68
CA VAL A 6 -0.53 -54.41 40.68
C VAL A 6 -1.62 -53.50 40.09
N SER A 7 -1.37 -52.19 40.12
CA SER A 7 -2.07 -51.20 39.30
C SER A 7 -1.66 -51.37 37.84
N ILE A 8 -2.61 -51.59 36.93
CA ILE A 8 -2.34 -51.48 35.49
C ILE A 8 -2.70 -50.05 35.07
N ALA A 9 -1.66 -49.23 35.01
CA ALA A 9 -1.70 -47.89 34.44
C ALA A 9 -1.99 -47.99 32.93
N VAL A 10 -3.22 -47.68 32.52
CA VAL A 10 -3.56 -47.41 31.12
C VAL A 10 -3.16 -45.96 30.82
N LEU A 11 -1.85 -45.70 30.71
CA LEU A 11 -1.31 -44.38 30.33
C LEU A 11 -0.10 -44.51 29.40
N GLY A 12 -0.13 -45.47 28.47
CA GLY A 12 1.00 -45.71 27.54
C GLY A 12 0.77 -45.30 26.08
N VAL A 13 -0.47 -45.29 25.60
CA VAL A 13 -0.73 -45.14 24.15
C VAL A 13 -1.07 -43.71 23.74
N ALA A 14 -1.77 -42.95 24.61
CA ALA A 14 -2.07 -41.55 24.34
C ALA A 14 -0.81 -40.66 24.33
N GLY A 15 0.18 -40.97 25.19
CA GLY A 15 1.42 -40.22 25.26
C GLY A 15 2.27 -40.32 24.00
N LEU A 16 2.37 -41.51 23.39
CA LEU A 16 3.13 -41.72 22.15
C LEU A 16 2.47 -41.08 20.93
N ALA A 17 1.13 -41.08 20.86
CA ALA A 17 0.40 -40.41 19.78
C ALA A 17 0.49 -38.89 19.90
N VAL A 18 0.39 -38.33 21.11
CA VAL A 18 0.55 -36.89 21.37
C VAL A 18 1.99 -36.44 21.17
N LEU A 19 2.98 -37.22 21.61
CA LEU A 19 4.39 -36.93 21.36
C LEU A 19 4.74 -37.06 19.87
N GLY A 20 4.17 -38.03 19.15
CA GLY A 20 4.29 -38.16 17.70
C GLY A 20 3.68 -36.96 16.96
N TRP A 21 2.52 -36.46 17.40
CA TRP A 21 1.91 -35.22 16.88
C TRP A 21 2.75 -33.99 17.17
N PHE A 22 3.30 -33.85 18.39
CA PHE A 22 4.15 -32.72 18.76
C PHE A 22 5.50 -32.73 18.04
N LEU A 23 6.10 -33.91 17.83
CA LEU A 23 7.36 -34.04 17.08
C LEU A 23 7.15 -33.85 15.57
N ALA A 24 6.04 -34.33 15.00
CA ALA A 24 5.68 -34.05 13.61
C ALA A 24 5.25 -32.59 13.35
N ALA A 25 4.68 -31.91 14.36
CA ALA A 25 4.38 -30.48 14.29
C ALA A 25 5.63 -29.60 14.49
N SER A 26 6.77 -30.19 14.86
CA SER A 26 8.04 -29.47 15.07
C SER A 26 8.96 -29.48 13.85
N ASP A 27 8.50 -29.97 12.69
CA ASP A 27 9.30 -30.04 11.47
C ASP A 27 9.33 -28.69 10.73
N ASP A 28 10.44 -27.98 10.96
CA ASP A 28 11.13 -27.05 10.05
C ASP A 28 10.34 -25.91 9.41
N GLY A 29 9.84 -25.00 10.25
CA GLY A 29 9.68 -23.60 9.89
C GLY A 29 11.03 -22.85 9.82
N LYS A 30 12.04 -23.37 9.11
CA LYS A 30 13.22 -22.59 8.69
C LYS A 30 12.80 -21.58 7.61
N THR A 31 11.91 -20.67 7.99
CA THR A 31 11.70 -19.45 7.24
C THR A 31 12.91 -18.59 7.58
N THR A 32 13.94 -18.65 6.74
CA THR A 32 14.90 -17.55 6.66
C THR A 32 14.09 -16.26 6.59
N PRO A 33 14.25 -15.28 7.51
CA PRO A 33 13.63 -13.98 7.36
C PRO A 33 14.40 -13.19 6.28
N THR A 34 14.37 -13.69 5.05
CA THR A 34 14.84 -13.01 3.84
C THR A 34 13.71 -13.09 2.84
N GLY A 35 12.74 -12.22 3.06
CA GLY A 35 11.59 -12.08 2.20
C GLY A 35 10.89 -10.79 2.56
N THR A 36 11.58 -9.66 2.38
CA THR A 36 10.82 -8.44 2.07
C THR A 36 9.91 -8.84 0.91
N ARG A 37 8.59 -8.84 1.13
CA ARG A 37 7.63 -9.06 0.06
C ARG A 37 7.87 -7.93 -0.94
N GLN A 38 8.67 -8.18 -1.97
CA GLN A 38 8.94 -7.20 -3.00
C GLN A 38 7.61 -6.92 -3.69
N VAL A 39 7.21 -5.65 -3.73
CA VAL A 39 6.05 -5.24 -4.50
C VAL A 39 6.37 -5.55 -5.98
N PRO A 40 5.50 -6.26 -6.73
CA PRO A 40 5.76 -6.54 -8.13
C PRO A 40 5.90 -5.24 -8.95
N GLU A 41 6.69 -5.26 -10.01
CA GLU A 41 6.79 -4.14 -10.95
C GLU A 41 5.40 -3.77 -11.50
N GLY A 42 5.10 -2.47 -11.56
CA GLY A 42 3.81 -1.97 -12.04
C GLY A 42 2.61 -2.19 -11.11
N ALA A 43 2.78 -2.83 -9.94
CA ALA A 43 1.71 -2.97 -8.96
C ALA A 43 1.46 -1.65 -8.20
N GLN A 44 0.26 -1.51 -7.64
CA GLN A 44 -0.07 -0.38 -6.77
C GLN A 44 0.79 -0.40 -5.49
N LEU A 45 1.21 0.77 -5.03
CA LEU A 45 2.10 0.91 -3.87
C LEU A 45 1.33 1.03 -2.56
N VAL A 46 0.15 1.64 -2.58
CA VAL A 46 -0.75 1.76 -1.43
C VAL A 46 -2.16 1.30 -1.79
N GLN A 47 -2.91 0.81 -0.82
CA GLN A 47 -4.34 0.60 -0.97
C GLN A 47 -5.04 1.94 -0.72
N VAL A 48 -5.90 2.35 -1.65
CA VAL A 48 -6.64 3.62 -1.56
C VAL A 48 -8.10 3.33 -1.28
N GLN A 49 -8.59 3.77 -0.13
CA GLN A 49 -10.01 3.83 0.17
C GLN A 49 -10.65 4.94 -0.67
N LEU A 50 -11.68 4.61 -1.44
CA LEU A 50 -12.43 5.61 -2.20
C LEU A 50 -13.49 6.26 -1.31
N PRO A 51 -13.71 7.58 -1.43
CA PRO A 51 -14.85 8.23 -0.79
C PRO A 51 -16.16 7.73 -1.39
N GLU A 52 -17.24 7.73 -0.60
CA GLU A 52 -18.57 7.32 -1.08
C GLU A 52 -19.07 8.22 -2.23
N THR A 53 -18.72 9.49 -2.19
CA THR A 53 -19.03 10.48 -3.21
C THR A 53 -17.84 11.40 -3.45
N LEU A 54 -17.68 11.82 -4.71
CA LEU A 54 -16.74 12.87 -5.09
C LEU A 54 -17.51 14.16 -5.38
N SER A 55 -16.91 15.32 -5.10
CA SER A 55 -17.45 16.59 -5.59
C SER A 55 -17.46 16.63 -7.12
N GLU A 56 -18.30 17.48 -7.72
CA GLU A 56 -18.32 17.60 -9.19
C GLU A 56 -16.96 18.02 -9.77
N GLU A 57 -16.22 18.86 -9.05
CA GLU A 57 -14.86 19.22 -9.41
C GLU A 57 -13.90 18.04 -9.33
N ALA A 58 -13.94 17.26 -8.24
CA ALA A 58 -13.13 16.05 -8.12
C ALA A 58 -13.51 14.99 -9.16
N ARG A 59 -14.77 14.89 -9.60
CA ARG A 59 -15.15 14.01 -10.71
C ARG A 59 -14.54 14.44 -12.04
N MET A 60 -14.39 15.75 -12.29
CA MET A 60 -13.62 16.25 -13.44
C MET A 60 -12.13 15.94 -13.28
N GLY A 61 -11.60 16.18 -12.08
CA GLY A 61 -10.22 15.89 -11.71
C GLY A 61 -9.85 14.43 -11.88
N GLN A 62 -10.72 13.52 -11.48
CA GLN A 62 -10.55 12.08 -11.64
C GLN A 62 -10.35 11.72 -13.12
N ARG A 63 -11.23 12.19 -14.00
CA ARG A 63 -11.12 11.89 -15.44
C ARG A 63 -9.82 12.42 -16.04
N ALA A 64 -9.41 13.63 -15.65
CA ALA A 64 -8.15 14.21 -16.09
C ALA A 64 -6.95 13.44 -15.53
N PHE A 65 -7.00 13.04 -14.26
CA PHE A 65 -5.96 12.25 -13.61
C PHE A 65 -5.80 10.88 -14.26
N GLU A 66 -6.89 10.17 -14.52
CA GLU A 66 -6.89 8.88 -15.21
C GLU A 66 -6.28 8.98 -16.61
N ALA A 67 -6.61 10.04 -17.35
CA ALA A 67 -6.11 10.24 -18.70
C ALA A 67 -4.62 10.59 -18.77
N ILE A 68 -4.11 11.33 -17.78
CA ILE A 68 -2.80 12.02 -17.89
C ILE A 68 -1.79 11.52 -16.85
N CYS A 69 -2.22 11.21 -15.64
CA CYS A 69 -1.34 11.00 -14.49
C CYS A 69 -1.24 9.54 -14.05
N ALA A 70 -2.31 8.76 -14.21
CA ALA A 70 -2.43 7.40 -13.68
C ALA A 70 -1.41 6.41 -14.27
N ALA A 71 -0.91 6.66 -15.50
CA ALA A 71 0.12 5.81 -16.13
C ALA A 71 1.39 5.66 -15.25
N CYS A 72 1.72 6.70 -14.48
CA CYS A 72 2.87 6.74 -13.58
C CYS A 72 2.45 6.73 -12.10
N HIS A 73 1.40 7.48 -11.74
CA HIS A 73 0.96 7.59 -10.35
C HIS A 73 -0.07 6.54 -9.93
N GLY A 74 -0.36 5.56 -10.80
CA GLY A 74 -1.29 4.47 -10.55
C GLY A 74 -2.75 4.90 -10.50
N ASP A 75 -3.65 3.92 -10.63
CA ASP A 75 -5.09 4.17 -10.46
C ASP A 75 -5.36 4.72 -9.06
N ASN A 76 -6.31 5.65 -8.96
CA ASN A 76 -6.65 6.31 -7.70
C ASN A 76 -5.47 6.95 -6.98
N ALA A 77 -4.43 7.35 -7.73
CA ALA A 77 -3.19 7.90 -7.17
C ALA A 77 -2.50 6.99 -6.14
N ALA A 78 -2.68 5.66 -6.30
CA ALA A 78 -2.13 4.62 -5.43
C ALA A 78 -0.61 4.38 -5.62
N GLY A 79 0.02 5.12 -6.53
CA GLY A 79 1.38 4.90 -6.97
C GLY A 79 1.47 3.67 -7.85
N ARG A 80 2.55 3.57 -8.62
CA ARG A 80 2.83 2.42 -9.47
C ARG A 80 4.29 2.06 -9.32
N ASN A 81 4.55 0.86 -8.80
CA ASN A 81 5.89 0.42 -8.53
C ASN A 81 6.75 0.45 -9.80
N GLY A 82 7.97 0.95 -9.64
CA GLY A 82 8.92 1.22 -10.73
C GLY A 82 8.58 2.40 -11.65
N MET A 83 7.42 3.05 -11.48
CA MET A 83 6.96 4.15 -12.35
C MET A 83 6.83 5.48 -11.61
N GLY A 84 6.10 5.53 -10.50
CA GLY A 84 5.81 6.80 -9.83
C GLY A 84 5.18 6.65 -8.45
N PRO A 85 5.31 7.66 -7.59
CA PRO A 85 4.90 7.58 -6.20
C PRO A 85 3.38 7.67 -6.02
N PRO A 86 2.84 7.14 -4.91
CA PRO A 86 1.45 7.38 -4.52
C PRO A 86 1.25 8.83 -4.10
N LEU A 87 0.20 9.49 -4.60
CA LEU A 87 -0.18 10.82 -4.11
C LEU A 87 -1.15 10.72 -2.93
N VAL A 88 -1.78 9.56 -2.71
CA VAL A 88 -2.47 9.22 -1.46
C VAL A 88 -1.43 8.73 -0.44
N HIS A 89 -0.64 9.65 0.09
CA HIS A 89 0.39 9.37 1.09
C HIS A 89 0.67 10.63 1.92
N LYS A 90 0.96 10.47 3.22
CA LYS A 90 1.18 11.58 4.17
C LYS A 90 2.24 12.59 3.74
N ILE A 91 3.25 12.16 2.97
CA ILE A 91 4.29 13.07 2.45
C ILE A 91 3.66 14.18 1.60
N TYR A 92 2.56 13.89 0.91
CA TYR A 92 1.87 14.82 0.05
C TYR A 92 0.68 15.49 0.74
N GLU A 93 0.55 15.42 2.06
CA GLU A 93 -0.49 16.14 2.80
C GLU A 93 -0.36 17.66 2.61
N PRO A 94 -1.45 18.43 2.71
CA PRO A 94 -1.45 19.88 2.48
C PRO A 94 -0.39 20.66 3.27
N GLY A 95 -0.09 20.23 4.49
CA GLY A 95 0.93 20.86 5.35
C GLY A 95 2.37 20.69 4.87
N HIS A 96 2.65 19.67 4.04
CA HIS A 96 4.00 19.38 3.54
C HIS A 96 4.15 19.63 2.03
N HIS A 97 3.13 19.27 1.23
CA HIS A 97 3.01 19.65 -0.17
C HIS A 97 1.67 20.35 -0.38
N ALA A 98 1.67 21.68 -0.27
CA ALA A 98 0.50 22.49 -0.55
C ALA A 98 0.03 22.33 -2.01
N ASP A 99 -1.21 22.71 -2.32
CA ASP A 99 -1.80 22.57 -3.66
C ASP A 99 -1.00 23.27 -4.76
N ALA A 100 -0.34 24.39 -4.44
CA ALA A 100 0.57 25.06 -5.36
C ALA A 100 1.74 24.17 -5.80
N SER A 101 2.13 23.18 -4.99
CA SER A 101 3.18 22.21 -5.34
C SER A 101 2.74 21.29 -6.47
N PHE A 102 1.46 20.91 -6.53
CA PHE A 102 0.90 20.10 -7.61
C PHE A 102 0.90 20.89 -8.92
N GLN A 103 0.55 22.17 -8.84
CA GLN A 103 0.62 23.11 -9.97
C GLN A 103 2.06 23.22 -10.51
N LEU A 104 3.02 23.47 -9.62
CA LEU A 104 4.43 23.59 -10.01
C LEU A 104 5.01 22.27 -10.52
N ALA A 105 4.63 21.14 -9.94
CA ALA A 105 5.05 19.82 -10.37
C ALA A 105 4.57 19.51 -11.79
N ALA A 106 3.29 19.76 -12.08
CA ALA A 106 2.75 19.57 -13.42
C ALA A 106 3.40 20.51 -14.44
N GLN A 107 3.60 21.78 -14.07
CA GLN A 107 4.13 22.81 -14.99
C GLN A 107 5.64 22.67 -15.26
N ASN A 108 6.44 22.33 -14.25
CA ASN A 108 7.91 22.38 -14.33
C ASN A 108 8.57 21.00 -14.19
N GLY A 109 7.81 19.95 -13.86
CA GLY A 109 8.37 18.69 -13.40
C GLY A 109 8.94 18.79 -11.99
N VAL A 110 9.47 17.67 -11.50
CA VAL A 110 10.01 17.52 -10.14
C VAL A 110 11.27 16.68 -10.16
N ARG A 111 12.31 17.14 -9.47
CA ARG A 111 13.48 16.30 -9.18
C ARG A 111 13.15 15.29 -8.09
N ALA A 112 13.55 14.03 -8.27
CA ALA A 112 13.31 12.99 -7.28
C ALA A 112 13.90 13.38 -5.91
N HIS A 113 13.12 13.27 -4.83
CA HIS A 113 13.60 13.59 -3.48
C HIS A 113 12.92 12.78 -2.35
N HIS A 114 11.68 12.31 -2.51
CA HIS A 114 11.02 11.43 -1.53
C HIS A 114 11.02 9.95 -1.89
N TRP A 115 11.09 9.67 -3.19
CA TRP A 115 11.01 8.32 -3.76
C TRP A 115 12.07 8.15 -4.83
N ASN A 116 12.48 6.91 -5.07
CA ASN A 116 13.52 6.58 -6.05
C ASN A 116 12.92 6.10 -7.39
N PHE A 117 11.96 6.87 -7.95
CA PHE A 117 11.39 6.61 -9.28
C PHE A 117 12.05 7.46 -10.39
N GLY A 118 12.97 8.35 -10.03
CA GLY A 118 13.53 9.34 -10.94
C GLY A 118 12.71 10.64 -10.98
N ASN A 119 13.09 11.53 -11.90
CA ASN A 119 12.47 12.84 -12.03
C ASN A 119 11.11 12.72 -12.72
N MET A 120 10.12 13.48 -12.24
CA MET A 120 8.88 13.70 -12.97
C MET A 120 9.11 14.78 -14.03
N PRO A 121 8.85 14.53 -15.32
CA PRO A 121 8.92 15.58 -16.34
C PRO A 121 7.75 16.57 -16.21
N PRO A 122 7.87 17.79 -16.78
CA PRO A 122 6.72 18.65 -17.04
C PRO A 122 5.63 17.88 -17.82
N VAL A 123 4.37 18.19 -17.53
CA VAL A 123 3.22 17.59 -18.21
C VAL A 123 2.70 18.58 -19.24
N ASP A 124 2.78 18.22 -20.53
CA ASP A 124 2.22 19.02 -21.61
C ASP A 124 0.70 18.86 -21.70
N GLY A 125 0.02 19.89 -22.19
CA GLY A 125 -1.41 19.82 -22.50
C GLY A 125 -2.36 19.89 -21.30
N VAL A 126 -1.86 20.13 -20.08
CA VAL A 126 -2.70 20.38 -18.90
C VAL A 126 -2.81 21.86 -18.59
N THR A 127 -4.03 22.34 -18.39
CA THR A 127 -4.27 23.71 -17.93
C THR A 127 -4.16 23.79 -16.40
N ARG A 128 -3.99 25.01 -15.86
CA ARG A 128 -4.05 25.20 -14.40
C ARG A 128 -5.38 24.76 -13.80
N ALA A 129 -6.48 24.90 -14.56
CA ALA A 129 -7.81 24.47 -14.11
C ALA A 129 -7.90 22.94 -14.02
N ASP A 130 -7.31 22.22 -14.99
CA ASP A 130 -7.23 20.75 -14.93
C ASP A 130 -6.43 20.31 -13.70
N VAL A 131 -5.26 20.92 -13.46
CA VAL A 131 -4.42 20.57 -12.32
C VAL A 131 -5.10 20.94 -10.99
N ALA A 132 -5.89 22.01 -10.94
CA ALA A 132 -6.69 22.35 -9.76
C ALA A 132 -7.72 21.26 -9.47
N ALA A 133 -8.51 20.86 -10.47
CA ALA A 133 -9.50 19.79 -10.32
C ALA A 133 -8.85 18.44 -9.95
N ILE A 134 -7.72 18.10 -10.58
CA ILE A 134 -6.92 16.91 -10.23
C ILE A 134 -6.47 16.98 -8.77
N THR A 135 -6.00 18.14 -8.31
CA THR A 135 -5.59 18.34 -6.93
C THR A 135 -6.78 18.11 -6.00
N THR A 136 -7.95 18.70 -6.30
CA THR A 136 -9.20 18.47 -5.55
C THR A 136 -9.55 16.98 -5.46
N TYR A 137 -9.43 16.23 -6.56
CA TYR A 137 -9.60 14.77 -6.56
C TYR A 137 -8.60 14.05 -5.64
N VAL A 138 -7.31 14.35 -5.74
CA VAL A 138 -6.27 13.76 -4.88
C VAL A 138 -6.53 14.09 -3.40
N ARG A 139 -6.96 15.32 -3.09
CA ARG A 139 -7.31 15.71 -1.72
C ARG A 139 -8.51 14.95 -1.19
N GLU A 140 -9.55 14.73 -1.99
CA GLU A 140 -10.70 13.92 -1.58
C GLU A 140 -10.32 12.47 -1.29
N LEU A 141 -9.43 11.88 -2.09
CA LEU A 141 -8.88 10.56 -1.78
C LEU A 141 -8.04 10.60 -0.50
N GLN A 142 -7.16 11.58 -0.33
CA GLN A 142 -6.36 11.73 0.88
C GLN A 142 -7.24 11.79 2.14
N ARG A 143 -8.29 12.62 2.15
CA ARG A 143 -9.24 12.70 3.28
C ARG A 143 -9.95 11.38 3.56
N ALA A 144 -10.39 10.68 2.51
CA ALA A 144 -10.98 9.34 2.64
C ALA A 144 -10.02 8.30 3.24
N ASN A 145 -8.71 8.57 3.20
CA ASN A 145 -7.64 7.75 3.74
C ASN A 145 -7.00 8.36 5.02
N GLY A 146 -7.64 9.37 5.63
CA GLY A 146 -7.19 9.98 6.88
C GLY A 146 -5.95 10.87 6.76
N ILE A 147 -5.74 11.48 5.59
CA ILE A 147 -4.64 12.42 5.32
C ILE A 147 -5.25 13.81 5.12
N GLU A 148 -4.90 14.78 5.98
CA GLU A 148 -5.48 16.12 6.06
C GLU A 148 -4.44 17.24 6.01
#